data_AF-A0A0F9E8F2-F1
#
_entry.id   AF-A0A0F9E8F2-F1
#
_cell.length_a   1.000
_cell.length_b   1.000
_cell.length_c   1.000
_cell.angle_alpha   90.00
_cell.angle_beta   90.00
_cell.angle_gamma   90.00
#
_symmetry.space_group_name_H-M   'P 1'
#
loop_
_entity.id
_entity.type
_entity.pdbx_description
1 polymer ?
#
loop_
_entity_poly.entity_id
_entity_poly.type
_entity_poly.pdbx_seq_one_letter_code
_entity_poly.pdbx_strand_id
1 'polypeptide(L)'
;MKTQHTLLVGNGLSRTTKNGYSWEKVVKSLASKANMKYDKNDNTVPFPLLYEKFFLNCTKMHYNEDVDKKQHGTKKQDYEDEYKKQYVAKPMEDIPHNEFHKQIASAGFKHIITTNYDYCIQYSVMKDWNPSYSKKDETRYRLYKRHLLGNTNIWHIHGEINKHKTIMLGQEHYSGALSHMRHYILGDNKKHSAFAKMRDFDTRPEEKYSWTDVFLRDNVHIVGLGLDFCEIDLWWLLVIKERIRSKKLDFPFPIEHKVGETYYYYRDKDLDEKEEIDRISMLKSLGVKTMPIPLNKDIWDQDTWNEYYQKVLNKIIKEKQG
;
A
#
# COMPACT_ATOMS: atom_id res chain seq x y z
N MET A 1 -4.68 3.64 -25.54
CA MET A 1 -5.10 2.95 -24.30
C MET A 1 -6.33 3.65 -23.74
N LYS A 2 -7.33 2.89 -23.29
CA LYS A 2 -8.53 3.43 -22.64
C LYS A 2 -8.26 3.56 -21.14
N THR A 3 -8.43 4.76 -20.59
CA THR A 3 -8.37 5.01 -19.15
C THR A 3 -9.52 4.26 -18.47
N GLN A 4 -9.22 3.55 -17.39
CA GLN A 4 -10.21 2.89 -16.53
C GLN A 4 -10.21 3.53 -15.14
N HIS A 5 -11.15 3.10 -14.30
CA HIS A 5 -11.13 3.44 -12.89
C HIS A 5 -10.50 2.29 -12.10
N THR A 6 -9.62 2.64 -11.17
CA THR A 6 -8.91 1.74 -10.26
C THR A 6 -9.11 2.23 -8.84
N LEU A 7 -9.38 1.31 -7.91
CA LEU A 7 -9.47 1.62 -6.49
C LEU A 7 -8.14 1.35 -5.80
N LEU A 8 -7.64 2.29 -5.01
CA LEU A 8 -6.54 2.08 -4.08
C LEU A 8 -7.09 2.19 -2.65
N VAL A 9 -7.00 1.09 -1.89
CA VAL A 9 -7.54 1.01 -0.52
C VAL A 9 -6.45 0.73 0.51
N GLY A 10 -6.41 1.55 1.56
CA GLY A 10 -5.49 1.39 2.68
C GLY A 10 -6.09 0.76 3.94
N ASN A 11 -5.25 0.67 4.98
CA ASN A 11 -5.56 0.00 6.26
C ASN A 11 -6.69 0.68 7.06
N GLY A 12 -7.13 1.86 6.67
CA GLY A 12 -8.32 2.50 7.22
C GLY A 12 -9.57 1.61 7.08
N LEU A 13 -9.60 0.69 6.09
CA LEU A 13 -10.72 -0.23 5.93
C LEU A 13 -10.83 -1.17 7.14
N SER A 14 -9.69 -1.60 7.68
CA SER A 14 -9.64 -2.47 8.87
C SER A 14 -10.21 -1.79 10.12
N ARG A 15 -10.35 -0.45 10.14
CA ARG A 15 -11.02 0.29 11.24
C ARG A 15 -12.53 0.06 11.30
N THR A 16 -13.13 -0.47 10.23
CA THR A 16 -14.54 -0.91 10.21
C THR A 16 -14.75 -2.27 10.89
N THR A 17 -13.69 -2.88 11.45
CA THR A 17 -13.69 -4.22 12.04
C THR A 17 -13.37 -4.18 13.54
N LYS A 18 -13.87 -5.15 14.32
CA LYS A 18 -13.78 -5.14 15.81
C LYS A 18 -12.37 -5.35 16.38
N ASN A 19 -11.34 -5.60 15.58
CA ASN A 19 -9.98 -5.90 16.05
C ASN A 19 -8.90 -5.23 15.18
N GLY A 20 -9.07 -3.95 14.84
CA GLY A 20 -8.09 -3.20 14.07
C GLY A 20 -6.65 -3.37 14.62
N TYR A 21 -5.76 -3.87 13.76
CA TYR A 21 -4.35 -4.00 14.09
C TYR A 21 -3.63 -2.69 13.73
N SER A 22 -2.88 -2.12 14.69
CA SER A 22 -2.20 -0.84 14.49
C SER A 22 -0.69 -1.01 14.44
N TRP A 23 -0.05 -0.17 13.64
CA TRP A 23 1.39 -0.08 13.53
C TRP A 23 2.11 0.18 14.85
N GLU A 24 1.49 0.96 15.72
CA GLU A 24 1.95 1.19 17.08
C GLU A 24 2.13 -0.12 17.88
N LYS A 25 1.25 -1.12 17.70
CA LYS A 25 1.40 -2.44 18.34
C LYS A 25 2.63 -3.17 17.82
N VAL A 26 2.94 -3.08 16.53
CA VAL A 26 4.14 -3.67 15.92
C VAL A 26 5.39 -3.07 16.55
N VAL A 27 5.48 -1.74 16.57
CA VAL A 27 6.66 -1.02 17.07
C VAL A 27 6.83 -1.21 18.58
N LYS A 28 5.76 -1.17 19.37
CA LYS A 28 5.83 -1.45 20.82
C LYS A 28 6.30 -2.89 21.11
N SER A 29 5.89 -3.85 20.27
CA SER A 29 6.36 -5.25 20.39
C SER A 29 7.86 -5.36 20.12
N LEU A 30 8.38 -4.66 19.10
CA LEU A 30 9.82 -4.58 18.82
C LEU A 30 10.59 -3.89 19.95
N ALA A 31 10.08 -2.76 20.45
CA ALA A 31 10.72 -2.05 21.55
C ALA A 31 10.90 -2.97 22.75
N SER A 32 9.84 -3.68 23.15
CA SER A 32 9.90 -4.65 24.24
C SER A 32 10.92 -5.75 23.98
N LYS A 33 11.01 -6.29 22.76
CA LYS A 33 12.00 -7.32 22.40
C LYS A 33 13.44 -6.81 22.40
N ALA A 34 13.64 -5.57 21.98
CA ALA A 34 14.94 -4.92 21.97
C ALA A 34 15.42 -4.53 23.38
N ASN A 35 14.66 -4.86 24.44
CA ASN A 35 14.85 -4.31 25.79
C ASN A 35 14.90 -2.78 25.81
N MET A 36 14.15 -2.15 24.91
CA MET A 36 14.02 -0.70 24.78
C MET A 36 12.65 -0.25 25.25
N LYS A 37 12.56 1.00 25.73
CA LYS A 37 11.27 1.64 25.99
C LYS A 37 10.84 2.42 24.76
N TYR A 38 9.57 2.32 24.41
CA TYR A 38 8.92 3.26 23.51
C TYR A 38 8.61 4.53 24.32
N ASP A 39 9.20 5.66 23.94
CA ASP A 39 9.08 6.91 24.69
C ASP A 39 8.22 7.97 23.97
N LYS A 40 7.99 9.12 24.60
CA LYS A 40 7.17 10.19 24.01
C LYS A 40 7.85 10.86 22.81
N ASN A 41 9.18 10.86 22.75
CA ASN A 41 9.93 11.44 21.64
C ASN A 41 9.84 10.55 20.40
N ASP A 42 9.64 9.25 20.57
CA ASP A 42 9.38 8.34 19.45
C ASP A 42 8.13 8.75 18.64
N ASN A 43 7.16 9.43 19.23
CA ASN A 43 5.95 9.88 18.51
C ASN A 43 6.23 10.92 17.41
N THR A 44 7.39 11.57 17.40
CA THR A 44 7.77 12.54 16.35
C THR A 44 8.64 11.91 15.26
N VAL A 45 9.02 10.64 15.42
CA VAL A 45 9.87 9.92 14.47
C VAL A 45 8.97 9.15 13.50
N PRO A 46 9.22 9.24 12.17
CA PRO A 46 8.48 8.47 11.20
C PRO A 46 8.52 6.97 11.48
N PHE A 47 7.37 6.31 11.33
CA PHE A 47 7.21 4.89 11.63
C PHE A 47 8.30 3.99 11.00
N PRO A 48 8.67 4.16 9.72
CA PRO A 48 9.69 3.30 9.12
C PRO A 48 11.05 3.41 9.79
N LEU A 49 11.41 4.58 10.33
CA LEU A 49 12.66 4.76 11.07
C LEU A 49 12.58 4.18 12.48
N LEU A 50 11.42 4.26 13.14
CA LEU A 50 11.19 3.57 14.42
C LEU A 50 11.32 2.06 14.27
N TYR A 51 10.76 1.50 13.19
CA TYR A 51 10.94 0.09 12.87
C TYR A 51 12.42 -0.26 12.76
N GLU A 52 13.21 0.50 11.98
CA GLU A 52 14.66 0.26 11.86
C GLU A 52 15.37 0.35 13.22
N LYS A 53 15.05 1.39 14.03
CA LYS A 53 15.62 1.58 15.37
C LYS A 53 15.45 0.32 16.22
N PHE A 54 14.24 -0.18 16.38
CA PHE A 54 14.00 -1.31 17.28
C PHE A 54 14.42 -2.65 16.66
N PHE A 55 14.22 -2.84 15.35
CA PHE A 55 14.64 -4.05 14.64
C PHE A 55 16.16 -4.22 14.67
N LEU A 56 16.93 -3.17 14.38
CA LEU A 56 18.39 -3.24 14.43
C LEU A 56 18.90 -3.54 15.84
N ASN A 57 18.26 -3.03 16.89
CA ASN A 57 18.63 -3.39 18.26
C ASN A 57 18.32 -4.86 18.59
N CYS A 58 17.18 -5.41 18.14
CA CYS A 58 16.90 -6.84 18.26
C CYS A 58 17.97 -7.68 17.57
N THR A 59 18.36 -7.32 16.33
CA THR A 59 19.36 -8.10 15.58
C THR A 59 20.76 -8.03 16.19
N LYS A 60 21.15 -6.91 16.84
CA LYS A 60 22.42 -6.81 17.57
C LYS A 60 22.48 -7.78 18.76
N MET A 61 21.37 -7.95 19.47
CA MET A 61 21.29 -8.93 20.57
C MET A 61 21.47 -10.36 20.05
N HIS A 62 20.81 -10.70 18.94
CA HIS A 62 20.92 -12.01 18.31
C HIS A 62 22.26 -12.25 17.61
N TYR A 63 22.95 -11.21 17.11
CA TYR A 63 24.28 -11.34 16.52
C TYR A 63 25.27 -11.96 17.51
N ASN A 64 25.21 -11.56 18.78
CA ASN A 64 26.06 -12.13 19.83
C ASN A 64 25.74 -13.60 20.09
N GLU A 65 24.47 -14.01 20.02
CA GLU A 65 24.02 -15.41 20.17
C GLU A 65 24.38 -16.28 18.95
N ASP A 66 24.41 -15.70 17.75
CA ASP A 66 24.67 -16.41 16.49
C ASP A 66 26.16 -16.62 16.19
N VAL A 67 27.04 -15.75 16.70
CA VAL A 67 28.49 -15.99 16.66
C VAL A 67 28.84 -17.30 17.38
N ASP A 68 28.17 -17.60 18.49
CA ASP A 68 28.33 -18.86 19.22
C ASP A 68 27.76 -20.07 18.43
N LYS A 69 26.63 -19.89 17.73
CA LYS A 69 25.99 -20.97 16.94
C LYS A 69 26.70 -21.28 15.62
N LYS A 70 27.34 -20.31 14.97
CA LYS A 70 28.10 -20.53 13.72
C LYS A 70 29.25 -21.52 13.87
N GLN A 71 29.81 -21.68 15.08
CA GLN A 71 30.79 -22.73 15.38
C GLN A 71 30.20 -24.15 15.26
N HIS A 72 28.87 -24.31 15.16
CA HIS A 72 28.18 -25.61 15.12
C HIS A 72 27.42 -25.88 13.81
N GLY A 73 27.69 -25.12 12.74
CA GLY A 73 27.24 -25.46 11.38
C GLY A 73 25.75 -25.23 11.06
N THR A 74 25.04 -24.43 11.85
CA THR A 74 23.62 -24.10 11.61
C THR A 74 23.44 -23.00 10.55
N LYS A 75 22.35 -23.08 9.76
CA LYS A 75 22.01 -22.07 8.75
C LYS A 75 21.68 -20.73 9.44
N LYS A 76 22.16 -19.62 8.84
CA LYS A 76 21.84 -18.25 9.26
C LYS A 76 20.31 -18.05 9.29
N GLN A 77 19.78 -17.66 10.45
CA GLN A 77 18.36 -17.40 10.65
C GLN A 77 17.97 -16.07 9.96
N ASP A 78 16.83 -16.07 9.26
CA ASP A 78 16.25 -14.85 8.69
C ASP A 78 15.34 -14.20 9.75
N TYR A 79 15.97 -13.51 10.70
CA TYR A 79 15.29 -12.87 11.83
C TYR A 79 14.18 -11.91 11.40
N GLU A 80 14.33 -11.26 10.25
CA GLU A 80 13.34 -10.33 9.75
C GLU A 80 12.07 -11.06 9.29
N ASP A 81 12.21 -12.15 8.52
CA ASP A 81 11.07 -12.95 8.06
C ASP A 81 10.31 -13.56 9.25
N GLU A 82 11.04 -14.09 10.23
CA GLU A 82 10.43 -14.63 11.45
C GLU A 82 9.72 -13.55 12.27
N TYR A 83 10.33 -12.38 12.40
CA TYR A 83 9.72 -11.25 13.08
C TYR A 83 8.42 -10.85 12.38
N LYS A 84 8.46 -10.60 11.07
CA LYS A 84 7.27 -10.22 10.30
C LYS A 84 6.19 -11.31 10.37
N LYS A 85 6.57 -12.58 10.36
CA LYS A 85 5.63 -13.69 10.60
C LYS A 85 4.96 -13.60 11.97
N GLN A 86 5.75 -13.45 13.04
CA GLN A 86 5.23 -13.54 14.40
C GLN A 86 4.44 -12.30 14.83
N TYR A 87 4.87 -11.10 14.42
CA TYR A 87 4.34 -9.84 14.94
C TYR A 87 3.52 -9.04 13.94
N VAL A 88 3.49 -9.44 12.67
CA VAL A 88 2.65 -8.76 11.67
C VAL A 88 1.66 -9.73 11.07
N ALA A 89 2.12 -10.83 10.46
CA ALA A 89 1.23 -11.75 9.77
C ALA A 89 0.26 -12.47 10.72
N LYS A 90 0.77 -13.13 11.78
CA LYS A 90 -0.09 -13.84 12.74
C LYS A 90 -1.19 -12.96 13.35
N PRO A 91 -0.92 -11.75 13.88
CA PRO A 91 -1.99 -10.89 14.39
C PRO A 91 -3.00 -10.43 13.33
N MET A 92 -2.64 -10.47 12.05
CA MET A 92 -3.50 -10.08 10.94
C MET A 92 -4.31 -11.23 10.34
N GLU A 93 -3.97 -12.50 10.65
CA GLU A 93 -4.72 -13.68 10.20
C GLU A 93 -6.17 -13.69 10.73
N ASP A 94 -6.38 -13.16 11.93
CA ASP A 94 -7.68 -13.13 12.60
C ASP A 94 -8.51 -11.87 12.34
N ILE A 95 -8.07 -10.98 11.43
CA ILE A 95 -8.84 -9.78 11.09
C ILE A 95 -10.12 -10.21 10.35
N PRO A 96 -11.33 -9.90 10.89
CA PRO A 96 -12.56 -10.29 10.23
C PRO A 96 -12.85 -9.35 9.06
N HIS A 97 -13.27 -9.92 7.94
CA HIS A 97 -13.86 -9.14 6.85
C HIS A 97 -15.32 -8.77 7.18
N ASN A 98 -15.84 -7.77 6.48
CA ASN A 98 -17.21 -7.28 6.66
C ASN A 98 -17.84 -6.86 5.32
N GLU A 99 -19.04 -6.28 5.37
CA GLU A 99 -19.79 -5.89 4.17
C GLU A 99 -19.04 -4.87 3.29
N PHE A 100 -18.20 -3.99 3.85
CA PHE A 100 -17.42 -3.04 3.03
C PHE A 100 -16.35 -3.73 2.19
N HIS A 101 -15.71 -4.78 2.72
CA HIS A 101 -14.79 -5.61 1.94
C HIS A 101 -15.52 -6.25 0.75
N LYS A 102 -16.74 -6.75 0.98
CA LYS A 102 -17.58 -7.37 -0.04
C LYS A 102 -18.04 -6.37 -1.10
N GLN A 103 -18.47 -5.18 -0.69
CA GLN A 103 -18.83 -4.09 -1.60
C GLN A 103 -17.64 -3.67 -2.47
N ILE A 104 -16.44 -3.53 -1.87
CA ILE A 104 -15.21 -3.21 -2.60
C ILE A 104 -14.89 -4.30 -3.63
N ALA A 105 -14.89 -5.57 -3.22
CA ALA A 105 -14.62 -6.69 -4.11
C ALA A 105 -15.64 -6.77 -5.27
N SER A 106 -16.89 -6.39 -5.01
CA SER A 106 -18.00 -6.47 -5.97
C SER A 106 -18.25 -5.19 -6.76
N ALA A 107 -17.47 -4.12 -6.54
CA ALA A 107 -17.67 -2.81 -7.19
C ALA A 107 -17.30 -2.79 -8.69
N GLY A 108 -16.90 -3.93 -9.25
CA GLY A 108 -16.63 -4.11 -10.68
C GLY A 108 -15.41 -3.36 -11.17
N PHE A 109 -14.41 -3.13 -10.30
CA PHE A 109 -13.11 -2.61 -10.73
C PHE A 109 -12.31 -3.70 -11.44
N LYS A 110 -11.59 -3.35 -12.52
CA LYS A 110 -10.65 -4.28 -13.13
C LYS A 110 -9.38 -4.45 -12.29
N HIS A 111 -8.99 -3.39 -11.59
CA HIS A 111 -7.86 -3.39 -10.67
C HIS A 111 -8.26 -2.78 -9.32
N ILE A 112 -7.86 -3.46 -8.24
CA ILE A 112 -7.86 -2.93 -6.88
C ILE A 112 -6.43 -3.03 -6.37
N ILE A 113 -5.87 -1.90 -5.95
CA ILE A 113 -4.56 -1.78 -5.35
C ILE A 113 -4.77 -1.66 -3.84
N THR A 114 -3.97 -2.32 -3.03
CA THR A 114 -4.05 -2.20 -1.58
C THR A 114 -2.68 -2.22 -0.92
N THR A 115 -2.53 -1.42 0.13
CA THR A 115 -1.37 -1.44 1.02
C THR A 115 -1.55 -2.42 2.18
N ASN A 116 -2.74 -3.02 2.30
CA ASN A 116 -3.07 -3.99 3.34
C ASN A 116 -2.39 -5.33 3.04
N TYR A 117 -1.93 -6.02 4.07
CA TYR A 117 -1.27 -7.32 3.93
C TYR A 117 -2.23 -8.50 3.98
N ASP A 118 -3.37 -8.31 4.65
CA ASP A 118 -4.41 -9.32 4.82
C ASP A 118 -5.18 -9.55 3.51
N TYR A 119 -6.03 -10.59 3.52
CA TYR A 119 -6.85 -10.97 2.38
C TYR A 119 -8.35 -10.77 2.63
N CYS A 120 -8.73 -9.81 3.49
CA CYS A 120 -10.13 -9.61 3.84
C CYS A 120 -11.01 -9.31 2.62
N ILE A 121 -10.47 -8.58 1.63
CA ILE A 121 -11.19 -8.29 0.37
C ILE A 121 -11.53 -9.60 -0.35
N GLN A 122 -10.56 -10.50 -0.51
CA GLN A 122 -10.75 -11.77 -1.20
C GLN A 122 -11.68 -12.71 -0.42
N TYR A 123 -11.44 -12.87 0.88
CA TYR A 123 -12.25 -13.74 1.73
C TYR A 123 -13.71 -13.28 1.86
N SER A 124 -13.99 -11.98 1.67
CA SER A 124 -15.35 -11.44 1.76
C SER A 124 -16.32 -11.91 0.66
N VAL A 125 -15.80 -12.41 -0.47
CA VAL A 125 -16.60 -12.92 -1.58
C VAL A 125 -16.31 -14.39 -1.91
N MET A 126 -15.19 -14.92 -1.43
CA MET A 126 -14.79 -16.32 -1.66
C MET A 126 -14.13 -16.88 -0.41
N LYS A 127 -14.90 -17.63 0.39
CA LYS A 127 -14.46 -18.16 1.69
C LYS A 127 -13.26 -19.10 1.57
N ASP A 128 -13.24 -19.95 0.54
CA ASP A 128 -12.15 -20.91 0.29
C ASP A 128 -11.09 -20.35 -0.67
N TRP A 129 -11.02 -19.02 -0.81
CA TRP A 129 -10.01 -18.38 -1.64
C TRP A 129 -8.62 -18.72 -1.11
N ASN A 130 -7.70 -19.02 -2.02
CA ASN A 130 -6.32 -19.31 -1.66
C ASN A 130 -5.37 -18.52 -2.55
N PRO A 131 -4.37 -17.83 -1.99
CA PRO A 131 -3.38 -17.13 -2.79
C PRO A 131 -2.51 -18.15 -3.53
N SER A 132 -2.43 -18.00 -4.85
CA SER A 132 -1.54 -18.81 -5.69
C SER A 132 -0.16 -18.17 -5.77
N TYR A 133 0.89 -18.97 -5.63
CA TYR A 133 2.28 -18.49 -5.74
C TYR A 133 3.11 -19.33 -6.70
N SER A 134 3.98 -18.66 -7.45
CA SER A 134 4.96 -19.25 -8.34
C SER A 134 6.38 -19.02 -7.81
N LYS A 135 7.32 -19.91 -8.15
CA LYS A 135 8.76 -19.70 -7.87
C LYS A 135 9.35 -18.48 -8.58
N LYS A 136 8.67 -17.99 -9.63
CA LYS A 136 9.06 -16.79 -10.39
C LYS A 136 8.48 -15.50 -9.78
N ASP A 137 7.63 -15.62 -8.76
CA ASP A 137 7.07 -14.46 -8.09
C ASP A 137 8.15 -13.71 -7.32
N GLU A 138 7.93 -12.41 -7.16
CA GLU A 138 8.84 -11.52 -6.44
C GLU A 138 8.97 -11.95 -4.98
N THR A 139 10.19 -11.98 -4.47
CA THR A 139 10.47 -12.31 -3.07
C THR A 139 10.44 -11.08 -2.14
N ARG A 140 10.63 -9.89 -2.72
CA ARG A 140 10.58 -8.56 -2.10
C ARG A 140 9.98 -7.58 -3.12
N TYR A 141 9.41 -6.48 -2.64
CA TYR A 141 8.89 -5.36 -3.46
C TYR A 141 7.88 -5.80 -4.52
N ARG A 142 6.59 -5.80 -4.17
CA ARG A 142 5.50 -6.32 -5.00
C ARG A 142 5.17 -5.38 -6.16
N LEU A 143 5.82 -5.56 -7.31
CA LEU A 143 5.59 -4.75 -8.50
C LEU A 143 4.66 -5.44 -9.50
N TYR A 144 4.82 -6.75 -9.74
CA TYR A 144 4.09 -7.49 -10.78
C TYR A 144 3.04 -8.45 -10.24
N LYS A 145 3.22 -8.96 -9.02
CA LYS A 145 2.30 -9.95 -8.45
C LYS A 145 0.92 -9.32 -8.23
N ARG A 146 -0.09 -10.02 -8.73
CA ARG A 146 -1.50 -9.77 -8.47
C ARG A 146 -2.23 -11.08 -8.28
N HIS A 147 -3.37 -11.02 -7.61
CA HIS A 147 -4.30 -12.12 -7.49
C HIS A 147 -5.54 -11.85 -8.32
N LEU A 148 -6.03 -12.87 -9.03
CA LEU A 148 -7.28 -12.77 -9.77
C LEU A 148 -8.44 -13.17 -8.84
N LEU A 149 -9.41 -12.28 -8.69
CA LEU A 149 -10.65 -12.49 -7.97
C LEU A 149 -11.82 -12.23 -8.93
N GLY A 150 -12.36 -13.30 -9.51
CA GLY A 150 -13.27 -13.17 -10.65
C GLY A 150 -12.58 -12.49 -11.84
N ASN A 151 -13.04 -11.30 -12.22
CA ASN A 151 -12.43 -10.47 -13.28
C ASN A 151 -11.56 -9.32 -12.75
N THR A 152 -11.37 -9.25 -11.42
CA THR A 152 -10.64 -8.18 -10.75
C THR A 152 -9.23 -8.63 -10.38
N ASN A 153 -8.24 -7.83 -10.73
CA ASN A 153 -6.86 -8.01 -10.28
C ASN A 153 -6.64 -7.26 -8.95
N ILE A 154 -6.26 -7.98 -7.90
CA ILE A 154 -5.92 -7.42 -6.58
C ILE A 154 -4.40 -7.34 -6.44
N TRP A 155 -3.87 -6.15 -6.17
CA TRP A 155 -2.45 -5.87 -6.02
C TRP A 155 -2.13 -5.51 -4.57
N HIS A 156 -1.39 -6.37 -3.86
CA HIS A 156 -0.89 -6.10 -2.51
C HIS A 156 0.50 -5.47 -2.58
N ILE A 157 0.55 -4.14 -2.72
CA ILE A 157 1.77 -3.44 -3.16
C ILE A 157 2.82 -3.31 -2.05
N HIS A 158 2.40 -3.36 -0.78
CA HIS A 158 3.28 -3.28 0.38
C HIS A 158 3.58 -4.63 1.03
N GLY A 159 3.18 -5.72 0.38
CA GLY A 159 3.42 -7.09 0.82
C GLY A 159 2.18 -7.84 1.29
N GLU A 160 2.40 -9.07 1.72
CA GLU A 160 1.34 -10.05 1.96
C GLU A 160 1.64 -10.89 3.21
N ILE A 161 0.60 -11.20 4.01
CA ILE A 161 0.77 -12.01 5.23
C ILE A 161 1.35 -13.40 4.96
N ASN A 162 1.03 -14.05 3.84
CA ASN A 162 1.57 -15.38 3.51
C ASN A 162 2.99 -15.35 2.91
N LYS A 163 3.54 -14.15 2.67
CA LYS A 163 4.88 -13.93 2.11
C LYS A 163 5.58 -12.81 2.88
N HIS A 164 5.89 -13.05 4.15
CA HIS A 164 6.35 -12.02 5.09
C HIS A 164 7.59 -11.24 4.61
N LYS A 165 8.51 -11.85 3.86
CA LYS A 165 9.65 -11.14 3.23
C LYS A 165 9.25 -9.97 2.32
N THR A 166 8.01 -9.95 1.82
CA THR A 166 7.48 -8.89 0.97
C THR A 166 6.90 -7.71 1.74
N ILE A 167 6.63 -7.88 3.04
CA ILE A 167 6.04 -6.87 3.91
C ILE A 167 7.01 -5.69 4.11
N MET A 168 6.53 -4.47 3.86
CA MET A 168 7.29 -3.23 3.95
C MET A 168 6.99 -2.48 5.26
N LEU A 169 7.96 -2.40 6.17
CA LEU A 169 7.79 -1.73 7.47
C LEU A 169 8.83 -0.65 7.75
N GLY A 170 9.94 -0.68 7.03
CA GLY A 170 11.18 -0.01 7.38
C GLY A 170 11.66 0.89 6.25
N GLN A 171 12.47 1.88 6.58
CA GLN A 171 12.98 2.84 5.61
C GLN A 171 13.77 2.16 4.48
N GLU A 172 14.50 1.08 4.78
CA GLU A 172 15.20 0.26 3.76
C GLU A 172 14.21 -0.29 2.73
N HIS A 173 13.05 -0.78 3.20
CA HIS A 173 12.05 -1.38 2.33
C HIS A 173 11.46 -0.37 1.36
N TYR A 174 11.04 0.79 1.86
CA TYR A 174 10.48 1.86 1.02
C TYR A 174 11.50 2.39 0.03
N SER A 175 12.76 2.56 0.45
CA SER A 175 13.85 2.98 -0.44
C SER A 175 14.13 1.96 -1.53
N GLY A 176 14.15 0.67 -1.18
CA GLY A 176 14.33 -0.43 -2.12
C GLY A 176 13.17 -0.55 -3.11
N ALA A 177 11.93 -0.47 -2.64
CA ALA A 177 10.73 -0.48 -3.48
C ALA A 177 10.75 0.68 -4.49
N LEU A 178 11.05 1.89 -4.03
CA LEU A 178 11.18 3.07 -4.88
C LEU A 178 12.28 2.89 -5.94
N SER A 179 13.43 2.33 -5.58
CA SER A 179 14.52 2.04 -6.54
C SER A 179 14.06 1.09 -7.64
N HIS A 180 13.38 -0.01 -7.28
CA HIS A 180 12.81 -0.95 -8.24
C HIS A 180 11.76 -0.30 -9.15
N MET A 181 10.87 0.53 -8.59
CA MET A 181 9.86 1.26 -9.35
C MET A 181 10.49 2.25 -10.33
N ARG A 182 11.50 3.00 -9.89
CA ARG A 182 12.25 3.93 -10.75
C ARG A 182 12.94 3.20 -11.88
N HIS A 183 13.61 2.09 -11.60
CA HIS A 183 14.24 1.28 -12.64
C HIS A 183 13.21 0.75 -13.66
N TYR A 184 12.06 0.30 -13.18
CA TYR A 184 10.98 -0.20 -14.05
C TYR A 184 10.39 0.87 -14.98
N ILE A 185 10.13 2.06 -14.43
CA ILE A 185 9.43 3.16 -15.11
C ILE A 185 10.40 4.00 -15.96
N LEU A 186 11.58 4.33 -15.43
CA LEU A 186 12.52 5.30 -15.98
C LEU A 186 13.84 4.69 -16.48
N GLY A 187 14.09 3.40 -16.26
CA GLY A 187 15.37 2.78 -16.59
C GLY A 187 15.78 2.97 -18.06
N ASP A 188 17.10 2.96 -18.29
CA ASP A 188 17.81 3.45 -19.50
C ASP A 188 17.32 2.91 -20.85
N ASN A 189 16.50 1.86 -20.86
CA ASN A 189 15.95 1.29 -22.07
C ASN A 189 14.45 1.53 -22.29
N LYS A 190 13.70 2.16 -21.36
CA LYS A 190 12.21 2.31 -21.42
C LYS A 190 11.45 1.01 -21.77
N LYS A 191 12.12 -0.15 -21.66
CA LYS A 191 11.71 -1.46 -22.21
C LYS A 191 10.99 -2.33 -21.18
N HIS A 192 10.69 -1.83 -19.98
CA HIS A 192 10.04 -2.63 -18.94
C HIS A 192 8.59 -2.20 -18.71
N SER A 193 8.34 -0.92 -18.41
CA SER A 193 6.98 -0.39 -18.22
C SER A 193 6.09 -0.56 -19.46
N ALA A 194 4.96 -1.24 -19.28
CA ALA A 194 3.94 -1.37 -20.32
C ALA A 194 3.28 -0.01 -20.61
N PHE A 195 3.12 0.83 -19.58
CA PHE A 195 2.65 2.21 -19.73
C PHE A 195 3.62 3.04 -20.58
N ALA A 196 4.92 3.00 -20.29
CA ALA A 196 5.94 3.75 -21.04
C ALA A 196 6.02 3.36 -22.52
N LYS A 197 5.73 2.09 -22.82
CA LYS A 197 5.65 1.57 -24.20
C LYS A 197 4.31 1.83 -24.89
N MET A 198 3.38 2.50 -24.21
CA MET A 198 2.02 2.75 -24.68
C MET A 198 1.24 1.47 -25.06
N ARG A 199 1.55 0.35 -24.39
CA ARG A 199 0.92 -0.94 -24.69
C ARG A 199 -0.38 -1.10 -23.94
N ASP A 200 -1.41 -1.56 -24.65
CA ASP A 200 -2.65 -1.98 -24.02
C ASP A 200 -2.46 -3.35 -23.34
N PHE A 201 -2.03 -3.32 -22.08
CA PHE A 201 -1.76 -4.50 -21.27
C PHE A 201 -3.02 -5.20 -20.75
N ASP A 202 -4.19 -4.62 -21.01
CA ASP A 202 -5.47 -5.16 -20.55
C ASP A 202 -6.14 -6.10 -21.53
N THR A 203 -5.78 -5.98 -22.81
CA THR A 203 -6.24 -6.83 -23.91
C THR A 203 -5.18 -7.83 -24.36
N ARG A 204 -3.96 -7.75 -23.78
CA ARG A 204 -2.78 -8.56 -24.13
C ARG A 204 -2.35 -9.44 -22.96
N PRO A 205 -2.78 -10.71 -22.90
CA PRO A 205 -2.48 -11.62 -21.79
C PRO A 205 -0.98 -11.86 -21.57
N GLU A 206 -0.18 -11.75 -22.62
CA GLU A 206 1.27 -11.93 -22.62
C GLU A 206 2.05 -10.72 -22.13
N GLU A 207 1.42 -9.54 -22.07
CA GLU A 207 2.10 -8.32 -21.68
C GLU A 207 2.37 -8.35 -20.16
N LYS A 208 3.64 -8.25 -19.79
CA LYS A 208 4.03 -8.06 -18.40
C LYS A 208 3.86 -6.57 -18.06
N TYR A 209 3.02 -6.28 -17.08
CA TYR A 209 2.79 -4.95 -16.55
C TYR A 209 2.72 -4.98 -15.02
N SER A 210 2.86 -3.82 -14.40
CA SER A 210 2.85 -3.65 -12.94
C SER A 210 1.64 -2.85 -12.47
N TRP A 211 1.42 -2.83 -11.15
CA TRP A 211 0.46 -1.91 -10.55
C TRP A 211 0.82 -0.44 -10.79
N THR A 212 2.09 -0.11 -11.03
CA THR A 212 2.51 1.27 -11.32
C THR A 212 2.09 1.70 -12.72
N ASP A 213 2.07 0.78 -13.70
CA ASP A 213 1.49 1.05 -15.02
C ASP A 213 -0.01 1.34 -14.91
N VAL A 214 -0.72 0.55 -14.11
CA VAL A 214 -2.14 0.75 -13.78
C VAL A 214 -2.33 2.12 -13.14
N PHE A 215 -1.54 2.46 -12.12
CA PHE A 215 -1.64 3.72 -11.38
C PHE A 215 -1.44 4.95 -12.28
N LEU A 216 -0.46 4.89 -13.19
CA LEU A 216 -0.18 5.99 -14.13
C LEU A 216 -1.27 6.12 -15.20
N ARG A 217 -1.76 4.99 -15.75
CA ARG A 217 -2.77 5.00 -16.82
C ARG A 217 -4.17 5.37 -16.33
N ASP A 218 -4.60 4.87 -15.17
CA ASP A 218 -5.99 4.88 -14.74
C ASP A 218 -6.38 6.10 -13.88
N ASN A 219 -7.69 6.35 -13.82
CA ASN A 219 -8.31 7.16 -12.79
C ASN A 219 -8.22 6.41 -11.46
N VAL A 220 -7.43 6.90 -10.51
CA VAL A 220 -7.17 6.22 -9.24
C VAL A 220 -7.98 6.85 -8.12
N HIS A 221 -8.81 6.07 -7.45
CA HIS A 221 -9.58 6.47 -6.28
C HIS A 221 -8.88 5.96 -5.01
N ILE A 222 -8.30 6.85 -4.22
CA ILE A 222 -7.58 6.52 -2.98
C ILE A 222 -8.51 6.69 -1.78
N VAL A 223 -8.75 5.62 -1.03
CA VAL A 223 -9.61 5.60 0.17
C VAL A 223 -8.94 4.85 1.32
N GLY A 224 -9.13 5.33 2.55
CA GLY A 224 -8.67 4.59 3.73
C GLY A 224 -7.16 4.51 3.87
N LEU A 225 -6.42 5.29 3.10
CA LEU A 225 -4.98 5.38 3.18
C LEU A 225 -4.62 6.73 3.78
N GLY A 226 -3.82 6.73 4.85
CA GLY A 226 -3.34 7.97 5.45
C GLY A 226 -2.35 8.71 4.55
N LEU A 227 -1.60 8.01 3.70
CA LEU A 227 -0.62 8.62 2.81
C LEU A 227 0.42 9.44 3.59
N ASP A 228 0.94 8.87 4.66
CA ASP A 228 2.05 9.43 5.44
C ASP A 228 3.21 9.79 4.50
N PHE A 229 3.97 10.86 4.80
CA PHE A 229 5.09 11.26 3.96
C PHE A 229 6.19 10.20 3.82
N CYS A 230 6.21 9.19 4.71
CA CYS A 230 7.09 8.04 4.59
C CYS A 230 6.67 7.02 3.51
N GLU A 231 5.43 7.07 2.99
CA GLU A 231 4.98 6.29 1.82
C GLU A 231 5.55 6.88 0.51
N ILE A 232 6.88 7.02 0.47
CA ILE A 232 7.64 7.73 -0.56
C ILE A 232 7.46 7.15 -1.95
N ASP A 233 7.11 5.87 -2.05
CA ASP A 233 6.81 5.16 -3.29
C ASP A 233 5.54 5.70 -3.96
N LEU A 234 4.47 5.90 -3.18
CA LEU A 234 3.22 6.47 -3.64
C LEU A 234 3.35 7.97 -3.92
N TRP A 235 4.00 8.73 -3.03
CA TRP A 235 4.27 10.15 -3.24
C TRP A 235 5.07 10.39 -4.52
N TRP A 236 6.11 9.57 -4.75
CA TRP A 236 6.89 9.65 -5.97
C TRP A 236 6.04 9.37 -7.22
N LEU A 237 5.15 8.37 -7.18
CA LEU A 237 4.24 8.11 -8.31
C LEU A 237 3.27 9.25 -8.58
N LEU A 238 2.74 9.91 -7.56
CA LEU A 238 1.90 11.11 -7.73
C LEU A 238 2.68 12.22 -8.45
N VAL A 239 3.92 12.47 -8.04
CA VAL A 239 4.82 13.43 -8.70
C VAL A 239 5.07 13.04 -10.15
N ILE A 240 5.34 11.76 -10.43
CA ILE A 240 5.54 11.27 -11.81
C ILE A 240 4.29 11.48 -12.64
N LYS A 241 3.12 11.13 -12.11
CA LYS A 241 1.84 11.24 -12.77
C LYS A 241 1.54 12.70 -13.16
N GLU A 242 1.77 13.63 -12.24
CA GLU A 242 1.59 15.07 -12.51
C GLU A 242 2.64 15.65 -13.47
N ARG A 243 3.89 15.19 -13.42
CA ARG A 243 4.92 15.60 -14.38
C ARG A 243 4.56 15.21 -15.82
N ILE A 244 4.03 14.00 -16.01
CA ILE A 244 3.57 13.56 -17.32
C ILE A 244 2.36 14.40 -17.76
N ARG A 245 1.38 14.61 -16.87
CA ARG A 245 0.15 15.36 -17.17
C ARG A 245 0.42 16.83 -17.52
N SER A 246 1.30 17.49 -16.77
CA SER A 246 1.66 18.90 -16.98
C SER A 246 2.54 19.13 -18.21
N LYS A 247 2.93 18.08 -18.94
CA LYS A 247 3.76 18.14 -20.16
C LYS A 247 5.07 18.95 -19.96
N LYS A 248 5.61 18.97 -18.74
CA LYS A 248 6.85 19.69 -18.45
C LYS A 248 8.02 19.02 -19.17
N LEU A 249 8.82 19.84 -19.85
CA LEU A 249 9.64 19.52 -21.04
C LEU A 249 10.80 18.51 -20.86
N ASP A 250 11.14 18.06 -19.65
CA ASP A 250 12.31 17.19 -19.41
C ASP A 250 11.98 15.79 -18.86
N PHE A 251 10.74 15.32 -19.02
CA PHE A 251 10.34 13.99 -18.54
C PHE A 251 10.38 12.94 -19.68
N PRO A 252 10.90 11.72 -19.47
CA PRO A 252 11.23 10.79 -20.55
C PRO A 252 10.02 10.15 -21.28
N PHE A 253 8.82 10.65 -21.08
CA PHE A 253 7.59 10.14 -21.68
C PHE A 253 7.11 11.02 -22.83
N PRO A 254 6.73 10.43 -23.97
CA PRO A 254 6.04 11.13 -25.05
C PRO A 254 4.82 11.94 -24.57
N ILE A 255 4.61 13.12 -25.16
CA ILE A 255 3.51 14.07 -24.85
C ILE A 255 2.11 13.44 -25.04
N GLU A 256 2.01 12.35 -25.78
CA GLU A 256 0.76 11.65 -26.11
C GLU A 256 0.28 10.66 -25.03
N HIS A 257 1.03 10.50 -23.92
CA HIS A 257 0.60 9.63 -22.83
C HIS A 257 -0.70 10.14 -22.20
N LYS A 258 -1.78 9.38 -22.36
CA LYS A 258 -3.01 9.59 -21.59
C LYS A 258 -2.79 9.06 -20.17
N VAL A 259 -2.86 9.96 -19.22
CA VAL A 259 -2.76 9.71 -17.78
C VAL A 259 -4.12 9.97 -17.17
N GLY A 260 -4.59 9.05 -16.33
CA GLY A 260 -5.86 9.23 -15.62
C GLY A 260 -5.74 10.23 -14.47
N GLU A 261 -6.87 10.58 -13.88
CA GLU A 261 -6.92 11.47 -12.72
C GLU A 261 -6.60 10.71 -11.41
N THR A 262 -6.34 11.43 -10.33
CA THR A 262 -6.24 10.83 -8.99
C THR A 262 -7.19 11.55 -8.05
N TYR A 263 -7.98 10.78 -7.31
CA TYR A 263 -8.97 11.25 -6.35
C TYR A 263 -8.56 10.75 -4.96
N TYR A 264 -8.48 11.65 -3.98
CA TYR A 264 -8.16 11.30 -2.60
C TYR A 264 -9.35 11.58 -1.70
N TYR A 265 -9.95 10.54 -1.15
CA TYR A 265 -11.12 10.64 -0.28
C TYR A 265 -10.68 10.70 1.16
N TYR A 266 -11.03 11.78 1.85
CA TYR A 266 -10.64 12.02 3.24
C TYR A 266 -11.82 12.54 4.04
N ARG A 267 -11.67 12.57 5.35
CA ARG A 267 -12.74 12.94 6.27
C ARG A 267 -12.65 14.45 6.43
N ASP A 268 -13.77 15.16 6.32
CA ASP A 268 -13.72 16.63 6.31
C ASP A 268 -13.10 17.20 7.60
N LYS A 269 -13.33 16.52 8.73
CA LYS A 269 -12.77 16.83 10.05
C LYS A 269 -11.27 16.54 10.21
N ASP A 270 -10.64 15.90 9.23
CA ASP A 270 -9.18 15.71 9.25
C ASP A 270 -8.45 17.06 9.18
N LEU A 271 -9.10 18.11 8.69
CA LEU A 271 -8.51 19.44 8.53
C LEU A 271 -8.34 20.24 9.84
N ASP A 272 -8.61 19.64 11.00
CA ASP A 272 -8.32 20.26 12.30
C ASP A 272 -6.85 20.08 12.72
N GLU A 273 -6.14 19.14 12.10
CA GLU A 273 -4.74 18.84 12.39
C GLU A 273 -3.81 19.46 11.34
N LYS A 274 -2.77 20.18 11.78
CA LYS A 274 -1.84 20.87 10.86
C LYS A 274 -1.20 19.92 9.83
N GLU A 275 -0.79 18.73 10.27
CA GLU A 275 -0.16 17.74 9.40
C GLU A 275 -1.11 17.29 8.27
N GLU A 276 -2.39 17.09 8.59
CA GLU A 276 -3.44 16.75 7.63
C GLU A 276 -3.67 17.89 6.62
N ILE A 277 -3.73 19.14 7.09
CA ILE A 277 -3.82 20.32 6.22
C ILE A 277 -2.65 20.37 5.24
N ASP A 278 -1.41 20.21 5.75
CA ASP A 278 -0.19 20.24 4.94
C ASP A 278 -0.18 19.12 3.90
N ARG A 279 -0.63 17.91 4.28
CA ARG A 279 -0.75 16.76 3.38
C ARG A 279 -1.78 16.98 2.29
N ILE A 280 -2.98 17.46 2.63
CA ILE A 280 -4.04 17.78 1.66
C ILE A 280 -3.59 18.89 0.71
N SER A 281 -2.90 19.91 1.21
CA SER A 281 -2.29 20.97 0.41
C SER A 281 -1.27 20.40 -0.58
N MET A 282 -0.38 19.52 -0.12
CA MET A 282 0.60 18.85 -0.97
C MET A 282 -0.07 18.02 -2.07
N LEU A 283 -1.12 17.25 -1.73
CA LEU A 283 -1.89 16.48 -2.71
C LEU A 283 -2.49 17.36 -3.80
N LYS A 284 -3.11 18.48 -3.43
CA LYS A 284 -3.64 19.46 -4.39
C LYS A 284 -2.55 20.02 -5.29
N SER A 285 -1.37 20.31 -4.74
CA SER A 285 -0.22 20.80 -5.52
C SER A 285 0.32 19.79 -6.54
N LEU A 286 0.16 18.49 -6.24
CA LEU A 286 0.44 17.38 -7.17
C LEU A 286 -0.76 17.04 -8.05
N GLY A 287 -1.75 17.93 -8.09
CA GLY A 287 -2.88 17.84 -8.99
C GLY A 287 -3.86 16.70 -8.66
N VAL A 288 -3.84 16.21 -7.42
CA VAL A 288 -4.82 15.26 -6.90
C VAL A 288 -6.12 15.98 -6.56
N LYS A 289 -7.26 15.42 -6.99
CA LYS A 289 -8.59 15.88 -6.65
C LYS A 289 -8.94 15.40 -5.24
N THR A 290 -8.87 16.29 -4.27
CA THR A 290 -9.19 15.98 -2.87
C THR A 290 -10.70 16.04 -2.65
N MET A 291 -11.29 14.95 -2.17
CA MET A 291 -12.73 14.75 -2.02
C MET A 291 -13.08 14.61 -0.53
N PRO A 292 -13.42 15.71 0.17
CA PRO A 292 -13.87 15.62 1.55
C PRO A 292 -15.18 14.84 1.65
N ILE A 293 -15.31 14.11 2.76
CA ILE A 293 -16.50 13.35 3.13
C ILE A 293 -17.03 13.91 4.45
N PRO A 294 -18.17 14.63 4.42
CA PRO A 294 -18.76 15.20 5.62
C PRO A 294 -19.33 14.07 6.50
N LEU A 295 -19.02 14.12 7.79
CA LEU A 295 -19.46 13.14 8.80
C LEU A 295 -20.24 13.84 9.91
N ASN A 296 -21.31 13.19 10.37
CA ASN A 296 -22.24 13.79 11.32
C ASN A 296 -21.73 13.75 12.78
N LYS A 297 -20.88 12.77 13.12
CA LYS A 297 -20.37 12.55 14.49
C LYS A 297 -18.92 13.03 14.63
N ASP A 298 -18.56 13.53 15.82
CA ASP A 298 -17.16 13.83 16.21
C ASP A 298 -16.44 12.63 16.83
N ILE A 299 -17.18 11.56 17.15
CA ILE A 299 -16.66 10.38 17.85
C ILE A 299 -16.23 9.34 16.82
N TRP A 300 -15.00 8.86 16.94
CA TRP A 300 -14.39 7.87 16.04
C TRP A 300 -14.62 6.44 16.51
N ASP A 301 -15.89 6.05 16.58
CA ASP A 301 -16.29 4.66 16.79
C ASP A 301 -16.42 3.90 15.46
N GLN A 302 -16.74 2.62 15.56
CA GLN A 302 -16.95 1.75 14.40
C GLN A 302 -18.09 2.25 13.51
N ASP A 303 -19.12 2.88 14.06
CA ASP A 303 -20.28 3.38 13.31
C ASP A 303 -19.90 4.57 12.44
N THR A 304 -19.07 5.49 12.94
CA THR A 304 -18.55 6.62 12.16
C THR A 304 -17.69 6.15 10.99
N TRP A 305 -16.87 5.10 11.19
CA TRP A 305 -16.14 4.48 10.08
C TRP A 305 -17.06 3.82 9.05
N ASN A 306 -18.12 3.15 9.50
CA ASN A 306 -19.11 2.56 8.61
C ASN A 306 -19.84 3.64 7.78
N GLU A 307 -20.24 4.75 8.41
CA GLU A 307 -20.85 5.91 7.73
C GLU A 307 -19.91 6.48 6.67
N TYR A 308 -18.63 6.68 7.01
CA TYR A 308 -17.61 7.16 6.08
C TYR A 308 -17.46 6.26 4.86
N TYR A 309 -17.27 4.95 5.05
CA TYR A 309 -17.10 4.02 3.94
C TYR A 309 -18.36 3.93 3.07
N GLN A 310 -19.55 3.95 3.68
CA GLN A 310 -20.80 3.97 2.91
C GLN A 310 -20.89 5.21 2.01
N LYS A 311 -20.56 6.39 2.53
CA LYS A 311 -20.56 7.65 1.77
C LYS A 311 -19.50 7.66 0.66
N VAL A 312 -18.28 7.22 0.97
CA VAL A 312 -17.18 7.17 -0.01
C VAL A 312 -17.50 6.23 -1.16
N LEU A 313 -17.94 5.00 -0.88
CA LEU A 313 -18.24 4.02 -1.92
C LEU A 313 -19.35 4.51 -2.86
N ASN A 314 -20.41 5.11 -2.31
CA ASN A 314 -21.46 5.75 -3.12
C ASN A 314 -20.91 6.86 -4.03
N LYS A 315 -19.97 7.67 -3.52
CA LYS A 315 -19.34 8.75 -4.29
C LYS A 315 -18.44 8.20 -5.39
N ILE A 316 -17.62 7.19 -5.10
CA ILE A 316 -16.74 6.53 -6.07
C ILE A 316 -17.56 5.91 -7.20
N ILE A 317 -18.68 5.23 -6.89
CA ILE A 317 -19.54 4.61 -7.91
C ILE A 317 -20.12 5.67 -8.86
N LYS A 318 -20.53 6.83 -8.34
CA LYS A 318 -21.00 7.95 -9.17
C LYS A 318 -19.89 8.49 -10.08
N GLU A 319 -18.69 8.71 -9.55
CA GLU A 319 -17.53 9.18 -10.33
C GLU A 319 -17.08 8.18 -11.42
N LYS A 320 -17.33 6.88 -11.22
CA LYS A 320 -17.03 5.84 -12.21
C LYS A 320 -18.02 5.82 -13.38
N GLN A 321 -19.24 6.33 -13.18
CA GLN A 321 -20.31 6.35 -14.18
C GLN A 321 -20.32 7.60 -15.05
N GLY A 322 -19.74 8.71 -14.57
CA GLY A 322 -19.62 9.98 -15.29
C GLY A 322 -18.39 10.04 -16.19
#